data_AF-A0AA38GT51-F1
#
_entry.id   AF-A0AA38GT51-F1
#
_cell.length_a   1.000
_cell.length_b   1.000
_cell.length_c   1.000
_cell.angle_alpha   90.00
_cell.angle_beta   90.00
_cell.angle_gamma   90.00
#
_symmetry.space_group_name_H-M   'P 1'
#
loop_
_entity.id
_entity.type
_entity.pdbx_description
1 polymer ?
#
loop_
_entity_poly.entity_id
_entity_poly.type
_entity_poly.pdbx_seq_one_letter_code
_entity_poly.pdbx_strand_id
1 'polypeptide(L)'
;DFKALVEKQAEWSIKVLQTENGGECVNNRFMDFYTSEGISLQHTIAYSPSQNAVTERKNRTMKEMATCMIHSKSIPLQYWAEAVNCTNYIQNCVPHK
;
A
#
# COMPACT_ATOMS: atom_id res chain seq x y z
N ASP A 1 -8.58 -13.79 2.06
CA ASP A 1 -9.57 -12.71 1.91
C ASP A 1 -9.05 -11.46 1.23
N PHE A 2 -8.02 -10.77 1.77
CA PHE A 2 -7.51 -9.53 1.17
C PHE A 2 -7.01 -9.67 -0.28
N LYS A 3 -6.18 -10.68 -0.58
CA LYS A 3 -5.68 -10.95 -1.95
C LYS A 3 -6.82 -11.01 -2.97
N ALA A 4 -7.80 -11.88 -2.72
CA ALA A 4 -8.93 -12.11 -3.63
C ALA A 4 -9.77 -10.84 -3.85
N LEU A 5 -9.92 -9.99 -2.83
CA LEU A 5 -10.61 -8.71 -2.95
C LEU A 5 -9.85 -7.75 -3.86
N VAL A 6 -8.54 -7.58 -3.63
CA VAL A 6 -7.70 -6.66 -4.43
C VAL A 6 -7.63 -7.12 -5.88
N GLU A 7 -7.41 -8.41 -6.13
CA GLU A 7 -7.34 -8.94 -7.49
C GLU A 7 -8.66 -8.79 -8.25
N LYS A 8 -9.80 -8.95 -7.56
CA LYS A 8 -11.12 -8.70 -8.16
C LYS A 8 -11.37 -7.23 -8.44
N GLN A 9 -10.97 -6.33 -7.55
CA GLN A 9 -11.14 -4.89 -7.73
C GLN A 9 -10.25 -4.32 -8.85
N ALA A 10 -9.03 -4.84 -8.97
CA ALA A 10 -8.07 -4.43 -10.00
C ALA A 10 -8.21 -5.22 -11.31
N GLU A 11 -9.04 -6.27 -11.32
CA GLU A 11 -9.19 -7.25 -12.41
C GLU A 11 -7.88 -7.95 -12.83
N TRP A 12 -6.84 -7.91 -11.99
CA TRP A 12 -5.51 -8.46 -12.26
C TRP A 12 -5.03 -9.38 -11.13
N SER A 13 -4.34 -10.46 -11.49
CA SER A 13 -3.68 -11.35 -10.54
C SER A 13 -2.35 -10.77 -10.04
N ILE A 14 -2.08 -10.86 -8.75
CA ILE A 14 -0.79 -10.51 -8.15
C ILE A 14 0.22 -11.61 -8.50
N LYS A 15 1.28 -11.25 -9.24
CA LYS A 15 2.36 -12.18 -9.63
C LYS A 15 3.61 -12.04 -8.78
N VAL A 16 3.92 -10.80 -8.40
CA VAL A 16 5.13 -10.44 -7.68
C VAL A 16 4.75 -9.45 -6.59
N LEU A 17 5.25 -9.68 -5.38
CA LEU A 17 5.21 -8.72 -4.28
C LEU A 17 6.63 -8.25 -4.02
N GLN A 18 6.85 -6.94 -4.09
CA GLN A 18 8.12 -6.32 -3.72
C GLN A 18 7.97 -5.67 -2.34
N THR A 19 8.82 -6.06 -1.39
CA THR A 19 8.81 -5.50 -0.03
C THR A 19 10.15 -4.88 0.30
N GLU A 20 10.15 -3.91 1.21
CA GLU A 20 11.40 -3.45 1.82
C GLU A 20 12.05 -4.59 2.61
N ASN A 21 13.38 -4.51 2.78
CA ASN A 21 14.16 -5.47 3.54
C ASN A 21 13.94 -5.37 5.08
N GLY A 22 12.77 -4.89 5.51
CA GLY A 22 12.42 -4.65 6.91
C GLY A 22 12.06 -5.93 7.70
N GLY A 23 12.14 -7.11 7.10
CA GLY A 23 11.91 -8.41 7.78
C GLY A 23 10.45 -8.71 8.14
N GLU A 24 9.58 -7.70 8.26
CA GLU A 24 8.17 -7.84 8.66
C GLU A 24 7.36 -8.74 7.72
N CYS A 25 7.74 -8.78 6.44
CA CYS A 25 7.13 -9.62 5.41
C CYS A 25 7.89 -10.93 5.15
N VAL A 26 8.90 -11.26 5.96
CA VAL A 26 9.85 -12.37 5.76
C VAL A 26 9.68 -13.46 6.84
N ASN A 27 8.48 -13.59 7.40
CA ASN A 27 8.16 -14.70 8.32
C ASN A 27 7.72 -15.94 7.51
N ASN A 28 8.01 -17.14 8.02
CA ASN A 28 7.62 -18.44 7.46
C ASN A 28 6.13 -18.46 7.06
N ARG A 29 5.24 -17.90 7.89
CA ARG A 29 3.80 -17.85 7.59
C ARG A 29 3.48 -17.06 6.32
N PHE A 30 4.22 -16.00 6.03
CA PHE A 30 4.07 -15.22 4.80
C PHE A 30 4.69 -15.96 3.60
N MET A 31 5.85 -16.59 3.80
CA MET A 31 6.51 -17.39 2.77
C MET A 31 5.63 -18.57 2.30
N ASP A 32 5.01 -19.28 3.24
CA ASP A 32 4.07 -20.37 2.96
C ASP A 32 2.88 -19.87 2.15
N PHE A 33 2.31 -18.72 2.54
CA PHE A 33 1.21 -18.08 1.83
C PHE A 33 1.60 -17.67 0.40
N TYR A 34 2.73 -16.99 0.21
CA TYR A 34 3.15 -16.58 -1.13
C TYR A 34 3.44 -17.79 -2.02
N THR A 35 4.04 -18.85 -1.47
CA THR A 35 4.33 -20.08 -2.20
C THR A 35 3.04 -20.80 -2.60
N SER A 36 2.06 -20.93 -1.70
CA SER A 36 0.78 -21.57 -2.01
C SER A 36 -0.02 -20.79 -3.05
N GLU A 37 0.13 -19.47 -3.06
CA GLU A 37 -0.56 -18.55 -3.97
C GLU A 37 0.20 -18.30 -5.28
N GLY A 38 1.40 -18.87 -5.44
CA GLY A 38 2.25 -18.69 -6.63
C GLY A 38 2.82 -17.27 -6.79
N ILE A 39 2.93 -16.51 -5.71
CA ILE A 39 3.42 -15.12 -5.71
C ILE A 39 4.93 -15.11 -5.47
N SER A 40 5.69 -14.45 -6.34
CA SER A 40 7.13 -14.26 -6.14
C SER A 40 7.39 -13.09 -5.17
N LEU A 41 8.17 -13.33 -4.12
CA LEU A 41 8.60 -12.28 -3.20
C LEU A 41 9.95 -11.70 -3.64
N GLN A 42 10.01 -10.38 -3.79
CA GLN A 42 11.24 -9.64 -4.08
C GLN A 42 11.54 -8.69 -2.92
N HIS A 43 12.81 -8.65 -2.52
CA HIS A 43 13.28 -7.69 -1.52
C HIS A 43 14.04 -6.56 -2.19
N THR A 44 13.76 -5.32 -1.80
CA THR A 44 14.62 -4.21 -2.19
C THR A 44 16.00 -4.39 -1.58
N ILE A 45 17.01 -3.94 -2.31
CA ILE A 45 18.38 -3.93 -1.82
C ILE A 45 18.44 -2.93 -0.65
N ALA A 46 19.07 -3.34 0.45
CA ALA A 46 19.31 -2.44 1.57
C ALA A 46 20.03 -1.17 1.07
N TYR A 47 19.60 0.00 1.55
CA TYR A 47 20.14 1.30 1.12
C TYR A 47 19.89 1.66 -0.36
N SER A 48 18.87 1.07 -1.01
CA SER A 48 18.36 1.51 -2.32
C SER A 48 16.94 2.08 -2.25
N PRO A 49 16.75 3.31 -1.72
CA PRO A 49 15.42 3.94 -1.61
C PRO A 49 14.70 4.11 -2.95
N SER A 50 15.46 4.21 -4.04
CA SER A 50 14.91 4.34 -5.39
C SER A 50 14.02 3.14 -5.80
N GLN A 51 14.28 1.94 -5.25
CA GLN A 51 13.52 0.74 -5.57
C GLN A 51 12.15 0.69 -4.89
N ASN A 52 11.96 1.40 -3.77
CA ASN A 52 10.64 1.53 -3.12
C ASN A 52 10.01 2.92 -3.29
N ALA A 53 10.65 3.81 -4.07
CA ALA A 53 10.24 5.19 -4.20
C ALA A 53 8.79 5.37 -4.67
N VAL A 54 8.25 4.44 -5.46
CA VAL A 54 6.84 4.50 -5.91
C VAL A 54 5.88 4.30 -4.74
N THR A 55 6.08 3.24 -3.96
CA THR A 55 5.26 2.93 -2.77
C THR A 55 5.41 4.02 -1.71
N GLU A 56 6.63 4.47 -1.44
CA GLU A 56 6.90 5.54 -0.48
C GLU A 56 6.21 6.84 -0.88
N ARG A 57 6.30 7.24 -2.16
CA ARG A 57 5.61 8.43 -2.67
C ARG A 57 4.10 8.31 -2.52
N LYS A 58 3.52 7.16 -2.86
CA LYS A 58 2.08 6.93 -2.73
C LYS A 58 1.63 7.02 -1.27
N ASN A 59 2.36 6.38 -0.35
CA ASN A 59 2.08 6.43 1.08
C ASN A 59 2.22 7.85 1.64
N ARG A 60 3.25 8.60 1.22
CA ARG A 60 3.43 10.00 1.61
C ARG A 60 2.26 10.86 1.14
N THR A 61 1.87 10.75 -0.14
CA THR A 61 0.73 11.51 -0.69
C THR A 61 -0.57 11.19 0.04
N MET A 62 -0.87 9.91 0.31
CA MET A 62 -2.07 9.52 1.05
C MET A 62 -2.08 10.10 2.47
N LYS A 63 -0.93 10.05 3.16
CA LYS A 63 -0.77 10.61 4.51
C LYS A 63 -0.97 12.13 4.49
N GLU A 64 -0.28 12.84 3.60
CA GLU A 64 -0.38 14.30 3.48
C GLU A 64 -1.81 14.74 3.18
N MET A 65 -2.49 14.08 2.22
CA MET A 65 -3.89 14.38 1.91
C MET A 65 -4.82 14.12 3.09
N ALA A 66 -4.60 13.04 3.85
CA ALA A 66 -5.47 12.67 4.97
C ALA A 66 -5.28 13.68 6.12
N THR A 67 -4.03 14.03 6.41
CA THR A 67 -3.68 15.08 7.37
C THR A 67 -4.30 16.42 6.95
N CYS A 68 -4.17 16.83 5.68
CA CYS A 68 -4.81 18.06 5.18
C CYS A 68 -6.34 18.04 5.33
N MET A 69 -6.99 16.91 5.05
CA MET A 69 -8.44 16.77 5.21
C MET A 69 -8.87 16.92 6.67
N ILE A 70 -8.15 16.26 7.58
CA ILE A 70 -8.41 16.33 9.03
C ILE A 70 -8.24 17.75 9.54
N HIS A 71 -7.13 18.42 9.21
CA HIS A 71 -6.87 19.78 9.69
C HIS A 71 -7.80 20.83 9.06
N SER A 72 -8.05 20.76 7.76
CA SER A 72 -8.87 21.77 7.04
C SER A 72 -10.33 21.79 7.46
N LYS A 73 -10.85 20.67 7.96
CA LYS A 73 -12.24 20.53 8.42
C LYS A 73 -12.36 20.31 9.93
N SER A 74 -11.25 20.42 10.66
CA SER A 74 -11.18 20.17 12.12
C SER A 74 -11.82 18.84 12.51
N ILE A 75 -11.60 17.81 11.69
CA ILE A 75 -12.15 16.48 11.91
C ILE A 75 -11.47 15.88 13.14
N PRO A 76 -12.21 15.26 14.08
CA PRO A 76 -11.59 14.53 15.19
C PRO A 76 -10.66 13.42 14.68
N LEU A 77 -9.49 13.26 15.31
CA LEU A 77 -8.48 12.29 14.89
C LEU A 77 -8.98 10.84 14.88
N GLN A 78 -10.05 10.52 15.62
CA GLN A 78 -10.69 9.21 15.59
C GLN A 78 -11.16 8.80 14.19
N TYR A 79 -11.41 9.76 13.29
CA TYR A 79 -11.84 9.52 11.90
C TYR A 79 -10.67 9.43 10.90
N TRP A 80 -9.45 9.20 11.38
CA TRP A 80 -8.26 9.14 10.51
C TRP A 80 -8.37 8.03 9.46
N ALA A 81 -8.99 6.90 9.79
CA ALA A 81 -9.17 5.78 8.88
C ALA A 81 -10.11 6.15 7.72
N GLU A 82 -11.20 6.85 8.02
CA GLU A 82 -12.15 7.38 7.04
C GLU A 82 -11.51 8.45 6.16
N ALA A 83 -10.67 9.32 6.74
CA ALA A 83 -9.90 10.29 5.98
C ALA A 83 -8.97 9.58 4.99
N VAL A 84 -8.23 8.54 5.41
CA VAL A 84 -7.37 7.74 4.52
C VAL A 84 -8.18 7.01 3.44
N ASN A 85 -9.35 6.47 3.76
CA ASN A 85 -10.22 5.84 2.77
C ASN A 85 -10.69 6.85 1.71
N CYS A 86 -11.03 8.07 2.13
CA CYS A 86 -11.41 9.14 1.22
C CYS A 86 -10.23 9.58 0.33
N THR A 87 -9.02 9.68 0.88
CA THR A 87 -7.85 10.02 0.07
C THR A 87 -7.49 8.92 -0.92
N ASN A 88 -7.61 7.64 -0.54
CA ASN A 88 -7.44 6.52 -1.45
C ASN A 88 -8.46 6.55 -2.59
N TYR A 89 -9.74 6.79 -2.28
CA TYR A 89 -10.77 6.95 -3.30
C TYR A 89 -10.45 8.08 -4.28
N ILE A 90 -10.15 9.28 -3.78
CA ILE A 90 -9.76 10.42 -4.62
C ILE A 90 -8.56 10.03 -5.49
N GLN A 91 -7.51 9.48 -4.89
CA GLN A 91 -6.30 9.04 -5.59
C GLN A 91 -6.55 7.96 -6.64
N ASN A 92 -7.65 7.21 -6.61
CA ASN A 92 -7.98 6.23 -7.65
C ASN A 92 -8.92 6.80 -8.72
N CYS A 93 -9.52 7.98 -8.49
CA CYS A 93 -10.44 8.63 -9.43
C CYS A 93 -9.83 9.81 -10.20
N VAL A 94 -8.80 10.48 -9.67
CA VAL A 94 -8.11 11.56 -10.40
C VAL A 94 -6.90 11.04 -11.19
N PRO A 95 -6.68 11.53 -12.42
CA PRO A 95 -5.47 11.22 -13.17
C PRO A 95 -4.25 11.80 -12.47
N HIS A 96 -3.19 10.99 -12.40
CA HIS A 96 -1.88 11.41 -11.92
C HIS A 96 -1.00 11.80 -13.10
N LYS A 97 -0.11 12.78 -12.89
CA LYS A 97 0.93 13.14 -13.86
C LYS A 97 2.06 12.13 -13.87
#